data_AF-A0A1S3I5W7-F1
#
_entry.id   AF-A0A1S3I5W7-F1
#
_cell.length_a   1.000
_cell.length_b   1.000
_cell.length_c   1.000
_cell.angle_alpha   90.00
_cell.angle_beta   90.00
_cell.angle_gamma   90.00
#
_symmetry.space_group_name_H-M   'P 1'
#
loop_
_entity.id
_entity.type
_entity.pdbx_description
1 polymer ?
#
loop_
_entity_poly.entity_id
_entity_poly.type
_entity_poly.pdbx_seq_one_letter_code
_entity_poly.pdbx_strand_id
1 'polypeptide(L)'
;MSKNKDEKAKGAVLEYLTQQNRPYSAIDVFNNLHKEYGKTAVVKVLETLAQEGKIKEKTYGKQKVYLPDQSQYPTCDETELKAMDLKIAQMTEELKVLQEETRKMENELRGLNSSLSTDEAKKQLTMLRGEVENYKKKLAQLKEGGKAISPEEREVIIKNRVKLVKEWRKRKRT
;
A
#
# COMPACT_ATOMS: atom_id res chain seq x y z
N MET A 1 38.14 26.01 -4.29
CA MET A 1 36.96 25.22 -4.69
C MET A 1 37.21 23.70 -4.76
N SER A 2 38.40 23.21 -5.17
CA SER A 2 38.67 21.76 -5.31
C SER A 2 38.81 20.99 -3.97
N LYS A 3 39.56 21.52 -2.99
CA LYS A 3 39.87 20.81 -1.74
C LYS A 3 38.65 20.35 -0.94
N ASN A 4 37.57 21.14 -0.93
CA ASN A 4 36.35 20.80 -0.17
C ASN A 4 35.55 19.66 -0.84
N LYS A 5 35.61 19.55 -2.17
CA LYS A 5 35.00 18.42 -2.89
C LYS A 5 35.80 17.14 -2.71
N ASP A 6 37.13 17.25 -2.69
CA ASP A 6 38.01 16.11 -2.50
C ASP A 6 37.89 15.51 -1.08
N GLU A 7 37.79 16.35 -0.05
CA GLU A 7 37.53 15.89 1.33
C GLU A 7 36.15 15.26 1.49
N LYS A 8 35.11 15.81 0.86
CA LYS A 8 33.78 15.19 0.84
C LYS A 8 33.78 13.83 0.14
N ALA A 9 34.47 13.73 -1.00
CA ALA A 9 34.64 12.47 -1.71
C ALA A 9 35.35 11.43 -0.85
N LYS A 10 36.38 11.85 -0.10
CA LYS A 10 37.13 11.01 0.82
C LYS A 10 36.28 10.48 1.97
N GLY A 11 35.47 11.34 2.59
CA GLY A 11 34.50 10.94 3.61
C GLY A 11 33.49 9.93 3.06
N ALA A 12 32.85 10.25 1.93
CA ALA A 12 31.83 9.40 1.31
C ALA A 12 32.36 8.02 0.90
N VAL A 13 33.56 7.95 0.31
CA VAL A 13 34.19 6.68 -0.08
C VAL A 13 34.52 5.82 1.15
N LEU A 14 35.09 6.43 2.20
CA LEU A 14 35.44 5.71 3.42
C LEU A 14 34.20 5.19 4.15
N GLU A 15 33.18 6.03 4.29
CA GLU A 15 31.90 5.66 4.90
C GLU A 15 31.24 4.51 4.12
N TYR A 16 31.17 4.63 2.79
CA TYR A 16 30.60 3.60 1.95
C TYR A 16 31.33 2.25 2.10
N LEU A 17 32.67 2.25 2.02
CA LEU A 17 33.45 1.03 2.16
C LEU A 17 33.24 0.40 3.53
N THR A 18 33.27 1.20 4.60
CA THR A 18 33.10 0.75 5.99
C THR A 18 31.72 0.15 6.22
N GLN A 19 30.67 0.82 5.72
CA GLN A 19 29.28 0.39 5.88
C GLN A 19 28.99 -0.91 5.13
N GLN A 20 29.50 -1.06 3.91
CA GLN A 20 29.29 -2.27 3.12
C GLN A 20 30.17 -3.43 3.55
N ASN A 21 31.33 -3.13 4.15
CA ASN A 21 32.34 -4.09 4.62
C ASN A 21 32.68 -5.20 3.60
N ARG A 22 32.79 -4.83 2.31
CA ARG A 22 33.05 -5.74 1.18
C ARG A 22 34.21 -5.22 0.32
N PRO A 23 34.96 -6.12 -0.35
CA PRO A 23 35.99 -5.70 -1.31
C PRO A 23 35.36 -5.14 -2.60
N TYR A 24 35.82 -3.97 -3.06
CA TYR A 24 35.34 -3.34 -4.29
C TYR A 24 36.48 -2.84 -5.17
N SER A 25 36.26 -2.79 -6.48
CA SER A 25 37.16 -2.06 -7.39
C SER A 25 36.85 -0.56 -7.41
N ALA A 26 37.78 0.26 -7.90
CA ALA A 26 37.53 1.69 -8.05
C ALA A 26 36.37 2.01 -9.00
N ILE A 27 36.07 1.13 -9.96
CA ILE A 27 34.92 1.28 -10.87
C ILE A 27 33.62 1.01 -10.12
N ASP A 28 33.60 -0.03 -9.28
CA ASP A 28 32.43 -0.38 -8.48
C ASP A 28 32.10 0.73 -7.49
N VAL A 29 33.10 1.25 -6.76
CA VAL A 29 32.91 2.38 -5.83
C VAL A 29 32.37 3.61 -6.57
N PHE A 30 32.90 3.93 -7.76
CA PHE A 30 32.40 5.05 -8.58
C PHE A 30 30.92 4.87 -8.99
N ASN A 31 30.53 3.66 -9.37
CA ASN A 31 29.14 3.36 -9.75
C ASN A 31 28.20 3.34 -8.54
N ASN A 32 28.66 2.78 -7.42
CA ASN A 32 27.86 2.63 -6.19
C ASN A 32 27.65 3.97 -5.48
N LEU A 33 28.55 4.94 -5.66
CA LEU A 33 28.38 6.34 -5.27
C LEU A 33 27.59 7.15 -6.30
N HIS A 34 26.78 6.48 -7.13
CA HIS A 34 25.89 7.09 -8.13
C HIS A 34 26.57 8.11 -9.08
N LYS A 35 27.87 7.96 -9.33
CA LYS A 35 28.68 8.88 -10.17
C LYS A 35 28.69 10.33 -9.66
N GLU A 36 28.47 10.54 -8.36
CA GLU A 36 28.49 11.87 -7.73
C GLU A 36 29.87 12.53 -7.82
N TYR A 37 30.93 11.71 -7.75
CA TYR A 37 32.32 12.14 -7.87
C TYR A 37 32.94 11.61 -9.17
N GLY A 38 33.81 12.40 -9.80
CA GLY A 38 34.48 11.98 -11.03
C GLY A 38 35.31 10.71 -10.84
N LYS A 39 35.33 9.82 -11.83
CA LYS A 39 36.04 8.52 -11.76
C LYS A 39 37.51 8.65 -11.36
N THR A 40 38.22 9.64 -11.89
CA THR A 40 39.62 9.92 -11.53
C THR A 40 39.78 10.40 -10.10
N ALA A 41 38.82 11.18 -9.59
CA ALA A 41 38.80 11.63 -8.20
C ALA A 41 38.59 10.44 -7.25
N VAL A 42 37.66 9.53 -7.56
CA VAL A 42 37.42 8.31 -6.76
C VAL A 42 38.67 7.42 -6.71
N VAL A 43 39.33 7.20 -7.85
CA VAL A 43 40.59 6.44 -7.89
C VAL A 43 41.65 7.10 -7.01
N LYS A 44 41.85 8.41 -7.15
CA LYS A 44 42.84 9.17 -6.36
C LYS A 44 42.53 9.10 -4.86
N VAL A 45 41.26 9.22 -4.49
CA VAL A 45 40.79 9.15 -3.10
C VAL A 45 41.05 7.76 -2.51
N LEU A 46 40.75 6.69 -3.25
CA LEU A 46 41.01 5.32 -2.82
C LEU A 46 42.51 5.06 -2.60
N GLU A 47 43.36 5.51 -3.53
CA GLU A 47 44.81 5.38 -3.37
C GLU A 47 45.33 6.21 -2.17
N THR A 48 44.79 7.41 -1.96
CA THR A 48 45.14 8.25 -0.81
C THR A 48 44.71 7.58 0.51
N LEU A 49 43.50 7.03 0.58
CA LEU A 49 43.00 6.33 1.76
C LEU A 49 43.80 5.04 2.04
N ALA A 50 44.26 4.36 0.99
CA ALA A 50 45.12 3.19 1.11
C ALA A 50 46.51 3.56 1.64
N GLN A 51 47.10 4.65 1.15
CA GLN A 51 48.38 5.19 1.64
C GLN A 51 48.30 5.66 3.09
N GLU A 52 47.17 6.25 3.50
CA GLU A 52 46.90 6.64 4.89
C GLU A 52 46.63 5.44 5.81
N GLY A 53 46.53 4.22 5.26
CA GLY A 53 46.25 3.00 6.02
C GLY A 53 44.80 2.90 6.53
N LYS A 54 43.90 3.76 6.07
CA LYS A 54 42.47 3.72 6.46
C LYS A 54 41.71 2.60 5.75
N ILE A 55 42.18 2.20 4.58
CA ILE A 55 41.67 1.06 3.83
C ILE A 55 42.85 0.19 3.37
N LYS A 56 42.61 -1.10 3.15
CA LYS A 56 43.58 -2.01 2.56
C LYS A 56 43.37 -2.07 1.05
N GLU A 57 44.46 -1.88 0.31
CA GLU A 57 44.48 -2.17 -1.13
C GLU A 57 45.15 -3.52 -1.40
N LYS A 58 44.61 -4.26 -2.37
CA LYS A 58 45.21 -5.50 -2.85
C LYS A 58 45.21 -5.54 -4.37
N THR A 59 46.37 -5.80 -4.94
CA THR A 59 46.58 -5.82 -6.39
C THR A 59 46.49 -7.25 -6.92
N TYR A 60 45.62 -7.46 -7.90
CA TYR A 60 45.42 -8.71 -8.62
C TYR A 60 45.73 -8.49 -10.10
N GLY A 61 46.99 -8.73 -10.49
CA GLY A 61 47.47 -8.46 -11.84
C GLY A 61 47.35 -6.97 -12.19
N LYS A 62 46.46 -6.64 -13.14
CA LYS A 62 46.20 -5.25 -13.57
C LYS A 62 45.10 -4.55 -12.76
N GLN A 63 44.36 -5.27 -11.91
CA GLN A 63 43.23 -4.73 -11.16
C GLN A 63 43.61 -4.51 -9.69
N LYS A 64 43.09 -3.44 -9.08
CA LYS A 64 43.20 -3.15 -7.65
C LYS A 64 41.84 -3.29 -6.99
N VAL A 65 41.81 -3.88 -5.80
CA VAL A 65 40.64 -4.04 -4.94
C VAL A 65 40.89 -3.33 -3.62
N TYR A 66 39.89 -2.61 -3.12
CA TYR A 66 39.93 -1.83 -1.90
C TYR A 66 38.92 -2.37 -0.88
N LEU A 67 39.31 -2.44 0.39
CA LEU A 67 38.54 -2.99 1.50
C LEU A 67 38.81 -2.19 2.79
N PRO A 68 37.85 -1.99 3.71
CA PRO A 68 38.13 -1.47 5.05
C PRO A 68 39.10 -2.35 5.83
N ASP A 69 39.98 -1.74 6.62
CA ASP A 69 40.87 -2.55 7.45
C ASP A 69 40.07 -3.29 8.54
N GLN A 70 40.05 -4.63 8.47
CA GLN A 70 39.38 -5.45 9.48
C GLN A 70 40.11 -5.46 10.82
N SER A 71 41.38 -5.05 10.87
CA SER A 71 42.16 -5.02 12.12
C SER A 71 41.62 -4.01 13.14
N GLN A 72 40.81 -3.05 12.68
CA GLN A 72 40.17 -2.05 13.54
C GLN A 72 39.02 -2.62 14.38
N TYR A 73 38.51 -3.81 14.03
CA TYR A 73 37.41 -4.45 14.75
C TYR A 73 37.95 -5.41 15.82
N PRO A 74 37.29 -5.47 16.99
CA PRO A 74 37.67 -6.42 18.03
C PRO A 74 37.45 -7.86 17.55
N THR A 75 38.40 -8.74 17.90
CA THR A 75 38.22 -10.18 17.74
C THR A 75 37.25 -10.68 18.79
N CYS A 76 36.12 -11.25 18.37
CA CYS A 76 35.17 -11.90 19.27
C CYS A 76 35.66 -13.30 19.62
N ASP A 77 35.52 -13.70 20.88
CA ASP A 77 35.78 -15.08 21.31
C ASP A 77 34.56 -16.00 21.06
N GLU A 78 34.74 -17.32 21.21
CA GLU A 78 33.68 -18.29 20.95
C GLU A 78 32.50 -18.14 21.94
N THR A 79 32.74 -17.63 23.14
CA THR A 79 31.70 -17.42 24.16
C THR A 79 30.84 -16.21 23.85
N GLU A 80 31.44 -15.11 23.43
CA GLU A 80 30.79 -13.89 22.98
C GLU A 80 29.97 -14.15 21.71
N LEU A 81 30.51 -14.92 20.75
CA LEU A 81 29.77 -15.33 19.56
C LEU A 81 28.50 -16.10 19.92
N LYS A 82 28.59 -17.10 20.81
CA LYS A 82 27.42 -17.85 21.29
C LYS A 82 26.41 -16.96 22.01
N ALA A 83 26.88 -16.00 22.81
CA ALA A 83 26.00 -15.04 23.48
C ALA A 83 25.28 -14.12 22.48
N MET A 84 25.97 -13.67 21.42
CA MET A 84 25.37 -12.90 20.33
C MET A 84 24.34 -13.71 19.55
N ASP A 85 24.64 -14.97 19.22
CA ASP A 85 23.71 -15.87 18.54
C ASP A 85 22.43 -16.10 19.35
N LEU A 86 22.56 -16.32 20.66
CA LEU A 86 21.40 -16.42 21.56
C LEU A 86 20.57 -15.14 21.57
N LYS A 87 21.22 -13.97 21.61
CA LYS A 87 20.52 -12.68 21.58
C LYS A 87 19.82 -12.43 20.24
N ILE A 88 20.45 -12.81 19.12
CA ILE A 88 19.84 -12.74 17.78
C ILE A 88 18.60 -13.64 17.74
N ALA A 89 18.71 -14.87 18.25
CA ALA A 89 17.58 -15.81 18.28
C ALA A 89 16.42 -15.26 19.13
N GLN A 90 16.70 -14.73 20.31
CA GLN A 90 15.71 -14.09 21.19
C GLN A 90 15.02 -12.92 20.49
N MET A 91 15.78 -11.97 19.95
CA MET A 91 15.22 -10.80 19.26
C MET A 91 14.43 -11.17 18.00
N THR A 92 14.85 -12.22 17.29
CA THR A 92 14.14 -12.71 16.10
C THR A 92 12.77 -13.29 16.47
N GLU A 93 12.69 -14.05 17.57
CA GLU A 93 11.42 -14.57 18.06
C GLU A 93 10.51 -13.45 18.58
N GLU A 94 11.05 -12.49 19.34
CA GLU A 94 10.29 -11.31 19.78
C GLU A 94 9.72 -10.51 18.60
N LEU A 95 10.53 -10.27 17.56
CA LEU A 95 10.08 -9.60 16.34
C LEU A 95 8.95 -10.36 15.65
N LYS A 96 9.04 -11.69 15.58
CA LYS A 96 8.00 -12.52 14.98
C LYS A 96 6.68 -12.42 15.75
N VAL A 97 6.72 -12.50 17.07
CA VAL A 97 5.53 -12.36 17.93
C VAL A 97 4.88 -10.98 17.73
N LEU A 98 5.67 -9.91 17.79
CA LEU A 98 5.18 -8.54 17.59
C LEU A 98 4.59 -8.32 16.19
N GLN A 99 5.16 -8.92 15.15
CA GLN A 99 4.62 -8.86 13.79
C GLN A 99 3.28 -9.59 13.68
N GLU A 100 3.13 -10.75 14.31
CA GLU A 100 1.86 -11.49 14.35
C GLU A 100 0.77 -10.71 15.10
N GLU A 101 1.10 -10.10 16.24
CA GLU A 101 0.20 -9.24 17.00
C GLU A 101 -0.24 -8.01 16.21
N THR A 102 0.71 -7.33 15.55
CA THR A 102 0.43 -6.18 14.70
C THR A 102 -0.54 -6.55 13.58
N ARG A 103 -0.26 -7.65 12.88
CA ARG A 103 -1.13 -8.15 11.80
C ARG A 103 -2.52 -8.50 12.31
N LYS A 104 -2.63 -9.06 13.53
CA LYS A 104 -3.93 -9.36 14.15
C LYS A 104 -4.71 -8.07 14.42
N MET A 105 -4.09 -7.08 15.05
CA MET A 105 -4.73 -5.79 15.34
C MET A 105 -5.12 -5.04 14.06
N GLU A 106 -4.29 -5.07 13.01
CA GLU A 106 -4.63 -4.49 11.71
C GLU A 106 -5.86 -5.15 11.07
N ASN A 107 -5.97 -6.48 11.17
CA ASN A 107 -7.15 -7.20 10.67
C ASN A 107 -8.41 -6.86 11.47
N GLU A 108 -8.31 -6.75 12.79
CA GLU A 108 -9.43 -6.33 13.66
C GLU A 108 -9.87 -4.90 13.32
N LEU A 109 -8.91 -3.97 13.18
CA LEU A 109 -9.18 -2.59 12.82
C LEU A 109 -9.81 -2.48 11.44
N ARG A 110 -9.33 -3.25 10.45
CA ARG A 110 -9.94 -3.32 9.12
C ARG A 110 -11.37 -3.87 9.20
N GLY A 111 -11.62 -4.88 10.02
CA GLY A 111 -12.95 -5.46 10.24
C GLY A 111 -13.92 -4.47 10.88
N LEU A 112 -13.45 -3.67 11.84
CA LEU A 112 -14.26 -2.61 12.46
C LEU A 112 -14.56 -1.48 11.47
N ASN A 113 -13.57 -1.05 10.69
CA ASN A 113 -13.72 0.04 9.72
C ASN A 113 -14.50 -0.35 8.45
N SER A 114 -14.62 -1.64 8.13
CA SER A 114 -15.47 -2.08 7.01
C SER A 114 -16.96 -2.13 7.37
N SER A 115 -17.29 -1.98 8.66
CA SER A 115 -18.65 -1.88 9.13
C SER A 115 -19.12 -0.43 9.14
N LEU A 116 -20.42 -0.22 8.90
CA LEU A 116 -21.03 1.09 8.96
C LEU A 116 -20.93 1.63 10.40
N SER A 117 -20.46 2.86 10.57
CA SER A 117 -20.41 3.45 11.91
C SER A 117 -21.82 3.54 12.49
N THR A 118 -21.93 3.53 13.83
CA THR A 118 -23.24 3.59 14.50
C THR A 118 -24.05 4.82 14.10
N ASP A 119 -23.40 5.94 13.83
CA ASP A 119 -24.06 7.18 13.42
C ASP A 119 -24.53 7.15 11.96
N GLU A 120 -23.74 6.57 11.06
CA GLU A 120 -24.17 6.31 9.69
C GLU A 120 -25.33 5.30 9.64
N ALA A 121 -25.28 4.26 10.49
CA ALA A 121 -26.37 3.30 10.62
C ALA A 121 -27.66 3.97 11.09
N LYS A 122 -27.58 4.85 12.10
CA LYS A 122 -28.74 5.64 12.55
C LYS A 122 -29.30 6.52 11.43
N LYS A 123 -28.45 7.22 10.68
CA LYS A 123 -28.89 8.04 9.53
C LYS A 123 -29.60 7.20 8.48
N GLN A 124 -29.02 6.08 8.05
CA GLN A 124 -29.65 5.17 7.10
C GLN A 124 -30.99 4.64 7.61
N LEU A 125 -31.06 4.27 8.89
CA LEU A 125 -32.27 3.77 9.52
C LEU A 125 -33.38 4.84 9.52
N THR A 126 -33.05 6.10 9.80
CA THR A 126 -34.03 7.21 9.72
C THR A 126 -34.52 7.44 8.29
N MET A 127 -33.64 7.38 7.29
CA MET A 127 -34.02 7.53 5.88
C MET A 127 -34.94 6.40 5.43
N LEU A 128 -34.55 5.14 5.67
CA LEU A 128 -35.34 3.95 5.33
C LEU A 128 -36.72 3.96 6.01
N ARG A 129 -36.82 4.38 7.27
CA ARG A 129 -38.12 4.53 7.95
C ARG A 129 -39.00 5.57 7.26
N GLY A 130 -38.43 6.70 6.83
CA GLY A 130 -39.16 7.72 6.07
C GLY A 130 -39.65 7.20 4.72
N GLU A 131 -38.82 6.45 4.00
CA GLU A 131 -39.19 5.80 2.74
C GLU A 131 -40.32 4.80 2.94
N VAL A 132 -40.23 3.94 3.96
CA VAL A 132 -41.29 2.97 4.30
C VAL A 132 -42.60 3.68 4.56
N GLU A 133 -42.61 4.77 5.34
CA GLU A 133 -43.83 5.53 5.57
C GLU A 133 -44.37 6.19 4.31
N ASN A 134 -43.51 6.70 3.44
CA ASN A 134 -43.92 7.22 2.13
C ASN A 134 -44.53 6.13 1.23
N TYR A 135 -43.93 4.94 1.18
CA TYR A 135 -44.47 3.81 0.42
C TYR A 135 -45.79 3.32 1.00
N LYS A 136 -45.94 3.27 2.33
CA LYS A 136 -47.22 2.95 2.97
C LYS A 136 -48.31 3.95 2.63
N LYS A 137 -48.02 5.27 2.66
CA LYS A 137 -48.97 6.31 2.26
C LYS A 137 -49.40 6.17 0.80
N LYS A 138 -48.44 5.99 -0.11
CA LYS A 138 -48.73 5.73 -1.53
C LYS A 138 -49.62 4.50 -1.72
N LEU A 139 -49.32 3.43 -0.98
CA LEU A 139 -50.08 2.18 -1.04
C LEU A 139 -51.49 2.34 -0.46
N ALA A 140 -51.66 3.11 0.62
CA ALA A 140 -52.97 3.44 1.17
C ALA A 140 -53.81 4.26 0.19
N GLN A 141 -53.23 5.31 -0.42
CA GLN A 141 -53.90 6.12 -1.46
C GLN A 141 -54.32 5.28 -2.67
N LEU A 142 -53.46 4.36 -3.12
CA LEU A 142 -53.79 3.42 -4.21
C LEU A 142 -54.91 2.45 -3.83
N LYS A 143 -55.01 2.07 -2.55
CA LYS A 143 -56.10 1.21 -2.04
C LYS A 143 -57.42 1.98 -1.87
N GLU A 144 -57.37 3.23 -1.40
CA GLU A 144 -58.55 4.08 -1.22
C GLU A 144 -59.09 4.66 -2.53
N GLY A 145 -58.23 4.85 -3.55
CA GLY A 145 -58.58 5.35 -4.89
C GLY A 145 -59.53 4.48 -5.72
N GLY A 146 -60.10 3.42 -5.13
CA GLY A 146 -61.10 2.55 -5.74
C GLY A 146 -60.48 1.46 -6.62
N LYS A 147 -61.21 0.34 -6.78
CA LYS A 147 -60.80 -0.86 -7.53
C LYS A 147 -60.09 -0.46 -8.84
N ALA A 148 -58.78 -0.65 -8.88
CA ALA A 148 -58.01 -0.55 -10.11
C ALA A 148 -58.52 -1.65 -11.06
N ILE A 149 -59.35 -1.25 -12.02
CA ILE A 149 -59.84 -2.14 -13.07
C ILE A 149 -58.62 -2.56 -13.89
N SER A 150 -58.40 -3.87 -14.04
CA SER A 150 -57.29 -4.38 -14.86
C SER A 150 -57.37 -3.79 -16.27
N PRO A 151 -56.24 -3.52 -16.95
CA PRO A 151 -56.24 -3.09 -18.35
C PRO A 151 -57.14 -3.98 -19.25
N GLU A 152 -57.19 -5.27 -18.95
CA GLU A 152 -58.01 -6.28 -19.65
C GLU A 152 -59.51 -6.07 -19.39
N GLU A 153 -59.91 -5.90 -18.13
CA GLU A 153 -61.30 -5.62 -17.75
C GLU A 153 -61.78 -4.27 -18.35
N ARG A 154 -60.90 -3.28 -18.40
CA ARG A 154 -61.17 -1.99 -19.04
C ARG A 154 -61.44 -2.15 -20.53
N GLU A 155 -60.65 -2.97 -21.23
CA GLU A 155 -60.84 -3.23 -22.66
C GLU A 155 -62.16 -3.94 -22.94
N VAL A 156 -62.55 -4.92 -22.12
CA VAL A 156 -63.85 -5.60 -22.22
C VAL A 156 -65.00 -4.62 -22.03
N ILE A 157 -64.93 -3.75 -21.02
CA ILE A 157 -65.96 -2.72 -20.76
C ILE A 157 -66.07 -1.75 -21.95
N ILE A 158 -64.95 -1.30 -22.51
CA ILE A 158 -64.93 -0.40 -23.68
C ILE A 158 -65.57 -1.09 -24.90
N LYS A 159 -65.18 -2.34 -25.20
CA LYS A 159 -65.75 -3.12 -26.31
C LYS A 159 -67.27 -3.30 -26.14
N ASN A 160 -67.73 -3.62 -24.93
CA ASN A 160 -69.15 -3.76 -24.63
C ASN A 160 -69.91 -2.44 -24.78
N ARG A 161 -69.34 -1.32 -24.32
CA ARG A 161 -69.93 0.01 -24.53
C ARG A 161 -70.07 0.34 -26.01
N VAL A 162 -69.04 0.08 -26.82
CA VAL A 162 -69.08 0.34 -28.26
C VAL A 162 -70.18 -0.49 -28.93
N LYS A 163 -70.31 -1.79 -28.59
CA LYS A 163 -71.38 -2.66 -29.09
C LYS A 163 -72.77 -2.13 -28.71
N LEU A 164 -72.99 -1.82 -27.43
CA LEU A 164 -74.29 -1.33 -26.94
C LEU A 164 -74.69 0.01 -27.58
N VAL A 165 -73.76 0.94 -27.73
CA VAL A 165 -74.02 2.23 -28.41
C VAL A 165 -74.35 2.02 -29.89
N LYS A 166 -73.67 1.08 -30.56
CA LYS A 166 -73.95 0.74 -31.97
C LYS A 166 -75.36 0.18 -32.13
N GLU A 167 -75.77 -0.75 -31.26
CA GLU A 167 -77.13 -1.32 -31.28
C GLU A 167 -78.21 -0.29 -30.92
N TRP A 168 -77.97 0.58 -29.93
CA TRP A 168 -78.87 1.68 -29.61
C TRP A 168 -79.07 2.64 -30.79
N ARG A 169 -77.99 3.01 -31.49
CA ARG A 169 -78.06 3.87 -32.69
C ARG A 169 -78.86 3.23 -33.84
N LYS A 170 -78.77 1.90 -34.02
CA LYS A 170 -79.58 1.18 -35.02
C LYS A 170 -81.07 1.21 -34.66
N ARG A 171 -81.41 0.90 -33.41
CA ARG A 171 -82.81 0.89 -32.92
C ARG A 171 -83.47 2.26 -32.93
N LYS A 172 -82.70 3.34 -32.88
CA LYS A 172 -83.21 4.73 -33.00
C LYS A 172 -83.41 5.18 -34.45
N ARG A 173 -82.87 4.43 -35.43
CA ARG A 173 -82.92 4.75 -36.86
C ARG A 173 -84.05 4.02 -37.60
N THR A 174 -84.54 2.92 -37.03
CA THR A 174 -85.85 2.30 -37.31
C THR A 174 -86.93 3.07 -36.58
#